data_AF-A0A7M7HMK2-F1
#
_entry.id   AF-A0A7M7HMK2-F1
#
_cell.length_a   1.000
_cell.length_b   1.000
_cell.length_c   1.000
_cell.angle_alpha   90.00
_cell.angle_beta   90.00
_cell.angle_gamma   90.00
#
_symmetry.space_group_name_H-M   'P 1'
#
loop_
_entity.id
_entity.type
_entity.pdbx_description
1 polymer ?
#
loop_
_entity_poly.entity_id
_entity_poly.type
_entity_poly.pdbx_seq_one_letter_code
_entity_poly.pdbx_strand_id
1 'polypeptide(L)'
;MLSLDQSGPHLSLMKLAKVYGNVFKIHMGNRPLLVLNGFQAIKEALTKQPAVFAGRPDLFTFKVIDETNVYGPSISFSTYSERLKLHRKLAETCLRHFSEGGQAQSLEGLAKGEAEELVHYLKVDPNAKEG
;
A
#
# COMPACT_ATOMS: atom_id res chain seq x y z
N MET A 1 14.78 9.18 -25.07
CA MET A 1 13.61 8.35 -24.73
C MET A 1 13.56 8.24 -23.21
N LEU A 2 12.44 8.59 -22.56
CA LEU A 2 12.29 8.50 -21.10
C LEU A 2 12.29 7.03 -20.68
N SER A 3 13.48 6.48 -20.40
CA SER A 3 13.61 5.13 -19.86
C SER A 3 13.39 5.19 -18.35
N LEU A 4 12.29 4.60 -17.88
CA LEU A 4 12.12 4.30 -16.47
C LEU A 4 12.96 3.07 -16.16
N ASP A 5 13.87 3.19 -15.21
CA ASP A 5 14.60 2.04 -14.67
C ASP A 5 13.60 1.03 -14.06
N GLN A 6 13.59 -0.20 -14.57
CA GLN A 6 12.66 -1.23 -14.10
C GLN A 6 12.97 -1.71 -12.68
N SER A 7 14.22 -1.59 -12.22
CA SER A 7 14.60 -1.96 -10.86
C SER A 7 14.20 -0.91 -9.82
N GLY A 8 13.97 0.34 -10.26
CA GLY A 8 13.69 1.48 -9.40
C GLY A 8 12.86 2.56 -10.09
N PRO A 9 11.61 2.28 -10.50
CA PRO A 9 10.80 3.24 -11.23
C PRO A 9 10.53 4.52 -10.42
N HIS A 10 10.35 4.40 -9.10
CA HIS A 10 10.17 5.53 -8.20
C HIS A 10 11.38 6.49 -8.19
N LEU A 11 12.61 5.97 -8.29
CA LEU A 11 13.83 6.79 -8.36
C LEU A 11 13.92 7.55 -9.68
N SER A 12 13.53 6.91 -10.78
CA SER A 12 13.47 7.56 -12.09
C SER A 12 12.45 8.69 -12.09
N LEU A 13 11.25 8.46 -11.52
CA LEU A 13 10.21 9.48 -11.39
C LEU A 13 10.64 10.65 -10.50
N MET A 14 11.38 10.39 -9.41
CA MET A 14 11.96 11.44 -8.57
C MET A 14 13.02 12.27 -9.32
N LYS A 15 13.83 11.66 -10.19
CA LYS A 15 14.79 12.39 -11.05
C LYS A 15 14.05 13.29 -12.04
N LEU A 16 12.96 12.80 -12.63
CA LEU A 16 12.14 13.59 -13.56
C LEU A 16 11.45 14.77 -12.86
N ALA A 17 11.08 14.63 -11.59
CA ALA A 17 10.52 15.73 -10.81
C ALA A 17 11.48 16.93 -10.69
N LYS A 18 12.79 16.69 -10.71
CA LYS A 18 13.81 17.76 -10.70
C LYS A 18 13.86 18.56 -12.00
N VAL A 19 13.42 17.97 -13.11
CA VAL A 19 13.45 18.58 -14.45
C VAL A 19 12.11 19.23 -14.78
N TYR A 20 11.01 18.51 -14.52
CA TYR A 20 9.66 18.93 -14.92
C TYR A 20 8.83 19.53 -13.78
N GLY A 21 9.38 19.56 -12.57
CA GLY A 21 8.68 19.99 -11.36
C GLY A 21 7.95 18.84 -10.66
N ASN A 22 7.39 19.15 -9.49
CA ASN A 22 6.76 18.17 -8.59
C ASN A 22 5.51 17.49 -9.18
N VAL A 23 4.88 18.08 -10.18
CA VAL A 23 3.70 17.53 -10.85
C VAL A 23 3.98 17.49 -12.34
N PHE A 24 3.98 16.29 -12.92
CA PHE A 24 4.22 16.13 -14.35
C PHE A 24 3.43 14.94 -14.91
N LYS A 25 3.22 14.96 -16.23
CA LYS A 25 2.50 13.91 -16.96
C LYS A 25 3.47 13.00 -17.69
N ILE A 26 3.25 11.70 -17.60
CA ILE A 26 3.92 10.69 -18.42
C ILE A 26 2.88 9.86 -19.18
N HIS A 27 3.33 9.09 -20.18
CA HIS A 27 2.50 8.08 -20.83
C HIS A 27 3.08 6.70 -20.53
N MET A 28 2.25 5.79 -20.03
CA MET A 28 2.58 4.39 -19.86
C MET A 28 1.74 3.58 -20.85
N GLY A 29 2.37 3.18 -21.95
CA GLY A 29 1.64 2.73 -23.15
C GLY A 29 0.67 3.81 -23.61
N ASN A 30 -0.60 3.45 -23.81
CA ASN A 30 -1.66 4.37 -24.23
C ASN A 30 -2.35 5.09 -23.06
N ARG A 31 -1.88 4.91 -21.83
CA ARG A 31 -2.49 5.51 -20.63
C ARG A 31 -1.70 6.73 -20.16
N PRO A 32 -2.28 7.94 -20.15
CA PRO A 32 -1.65 9.08 -19.52
C PRO A 32 -1.69 8.93 -18.00
N LEU A 33 -0.58 9.25 -17.33
CA LEU A 33 -0.45 9.20 -15.88
C LEU A 33 0.04 10.56 -15.38
N LEU A 34 -0.59 11.07 -14.33
CA LEU A 34 -0.11 12.21 -13.57
C LEU A 34 0.75 11.71 -12.41
N VAL A 35 1.98 12.19 -12.31
CA VAL A 35 2.93 11.82 -11.26
C VAL A 35 3.01 12.97 -10.28
N LEU A 36 2.72 12.68 -9.01
CA LEU A 36 2.79 13.63 -7.91
C LEU A 36 4.04 13.33 -7.08
N ASN A 37 4.91 14.32 -6.95
CA ASN A 37 6.13 14.27 -6.14
C ASN A 37 6.11 15.39 -5.10
N GLY A 38 6.81 15.16 -3.99
CA GLY A 38 6.93 16.15 -2.93
C GLY A 38 5.69 16.27 -2.04
N PHE A 39 5.91 16.71 -0.80
CA PHE A 39 4.90 16.70 0.24
C PHE A 39 3.68 17.57 -0.08
N GLN A 40 3.87 18.76 -0.64
CA GLN A 40 2.78 19.70 -0.91
C GLN A 40 1.77 19.14 -1.93
N ALA A 41 2.27 18.63 -3.07
CA ALA A 41 1.42 18.06 -4.11
C ALA A 41 0.67 16.82 -3.62
N ILE A 42 1.34 15.95 -2.86
CA ILE A 42 0.74 14.74 -2.29
C ILE A 42 -0.32 15.10 -1.24
N LYS A 43 -0.02 16.04 -0.34
CA LYS A 43 -0.97 16.50 0.70
C LYS A 43 -2.20 17.15 0.08
N GLU A 44 -2.02 17.94 -0.98
CA GLU A 44 -3.12 18.57 -1.69
C GLU A 44 -4.05 17.51 -2.31
N ALA A 45 -3.50 16.54 -3.03
CA ALA A 45 -4.29 15.50 -3.67
C ALA A 45 -4.97 14.56 -2.65
N LEU A 46 -4.22 14.05 -1.68
CA LEU A 46 -4.70 12.96 -0.81
C LEU A 46 -5.43 13.43 0.45
N THR A 47 -5.19 14.66 0.92
CA THR A 47 -5.83 15.17 2.15
C THR A 47 -6.88 16.24 1.84
N LYS A 48 -6.61 17.17 0.92
CA LYS A 48 -7.56 18.24 0.60
C LYS A 48 -8.62 17.81 -0.41
N GLN A 49 -8.27 16.89 -1.32
CA GLN A 49 -9.15 16.41 -2.39
C GLN A 49 -9.34 14.88 -2.41
N PRO A 50 -9.57 14.23 -1.25
CA PRO A 50 -9.53 12.78 -1.15
C PRO A 50 -10.55 12.09 -2.05
N ALA A 51 -11.76 12.65 -2.21
CA ALA A 51 -12.80 12.05 -3.05
C ALA A 51 -12.42 12.01 -4.54
N VAL A 52 -11.65 12.99 -5.03
CA VAL A 52 -11.20 13.08 -6.43
C VAL A 52 -10.10 12.05 -6.71
N PHE A 53 -9.18 11.86 -5.76
CA PHE A 53 -8.02 10.98 -5.92
C PHE A 53 -8.18 9.59 -5.27
N ALA A 54 -9.33 9.29 -4.68
CA ALA A 54 -9.60 7.99 -4.03
C ALA A 54 -9.79 6.83 -5.01
N GLY A 55 -9.99 7.12 -6.30
CA GLY A 55 -10.20 6.11 -7.32
C GLY A 55 -9.06 5.10 -7.45
N ARG A 56 -9.35 3.97 -8.10
CA ARG A 56 -8.37 2.95 -8.49
C ARG A 56 -8.41 2.78 -10.01
N PRO A 57 -7.24 2.54 -10.65
CA PRO A 57 -7.20 2.34 -12.09
C PRO A 57 -7.89 1.03 -12.48
N ASP A 58 -8.56 1.03 -13.64
CA ASP A 58 -9.09 -0.19 -14.25
C ASP A 58 -7.94 -1.01 -14.86
N LEU A 59 -7.36 -1.86 -14.03
CA LEU A 59 -6.31 -2.81 -14.40
C LEU A 59 -6.89 -4.23 -14.38
N PHE A 60 -6.52 -5.05 -15.38
CA PHE A 60 -6.94 -6.45 -15.44
C PHE A 60 -6.58 -7.22 -14.17
N THR A 61 -5.38 -7.00 -13.63
CA THR A 61 -4.94 -7.63 -12.38
C THR A 61 -5.82 -7.24 -11.19
N PHE A 62 -6.34 -6.01 -11.15
CA PHE A 62 -7.22 -5.57 -10.06
C PHE A 62 -8.60 -6.24 -10.18
N LYS A 63 -9.12 -6.38 -11.40
CA LYS A 63 -10.36 -7.14 -11.66
C LYS A 63 -10.24 -8.59 -11.23
N VAL A 64 -9.14 -9.24 -11.58
CA VAL A 64 -8.88 -10.63 -11.16
C VAL A 64 -8.89 -10.75 -9.64
N ILE A 65 -8.25 -9.83 -8.91
CA ILE A 65 -8.26 -9.85 -7.44
C ILE A 65 -9.68 -9.70 -6.88
N ASP A 66 -10.49 -8.79 -7.42
CA ASP A 66 -11.85 -8.58 -6.95
C ASP A 66 -12.80 -9.74 -7.29
N GLU A 67 -12.67 -10.32 -8.49
CA GLU A 67 -13.53 -11.41 -8.97
C GLU A 67 -13.19 -12.76 -8.32
N THR A 68 -11.92 -13.00 -7.99
CA THR A 68 -11.48 -14.24 -7.35
C THR A 68 -11.63 -14.23 -5.83
N ASN A 69 -11.91 -13.07 -5.24
CA ASN A 69 -12.08 -12.96 -3.80
C ASN A 69 -13.47 -13.43 -3.35
N VAL A 70 -13.51 -14.64 -2.75
CA VAL A 70 -14.72 -15.27 -2.21
C VAL A 70 -15.39 -14.42 -1.11
N TYR A 71 -14.63 -13.57 -0.43
CA TYR A 71 -15.12 -12.69 0.64
C TYR A 71 -15.64 -11.33 0.14
N GLY A 72 -15.72 -11.14 -1.18
CA GLY A 72 -16.21 -9.93 -1.82
C GLY A 72 -15.10 -8.94 -2.23
N PRO A 73 -15.46 -7.73 -2.68
CA PRO A 73 -14.50 -6.78 -3.25
C PRO A 73 -13.36 -6.41 -2.29
N SER A 74 -12.15 -6.31 -2.81
CA SER A 74 -10.96 -5.94 -2.06
C SER A 74 -11.05 -4.52 -1.51
N ILE A 75 -10.61 -4.29 -0.27
CA ILE A 75 -10.51 -2.93 0.29
C ILE A 75 -9.45 -2.08 -0.43
N SER A 76 -8.43 -2.72 -1.02
CA SER A 76 -7.26 -2.03 -1.58
C SER A 76 -7.37 -1.78 -3.08
N PHE A 77 -7.94 -2.74 -3.82
CA PHE A 77 -7.92 -2.76 -5.29
C PHE A 77 -9.26 -2.41 -5.95
N SER A 78 -10.37 -2.44 -5.19
CA SER A 78 -11.68 -2.15 -5.76
C SER A 78 -11.91 -0.67 -6.04
N THR A 79 -12.82 -0.41 -6.98
CA THR A 79 -13.26 0.93 -7.33
C THR A 79 -13.97 1.61 -6.16
N TYR A 80 -13.71 2.91 -5.99
CA TYR A 80 -14.34 3.72 -4.97
C TYR A 80 -15.87 3.69 -5.08
N SER A 81 -16.53 3.22 -4.02
CA SER A 81 -17.98 3.03 -3.94
C SER A 81 -18.46 3.14 -2.48
N GLU A 82 -19.76 3.34 -2.26
CA GLU A 82 -20.33 3.35 -0.90
C GLU A 82 -20.07 2.03 -0.15
N ARG A 83 -20.09 0.91 -0.86
CA ARG A 83 -19.73 -0.41 -0.30
C ARG A 83 -18.29 -0.41 0.20
N LEU A 84 -17.33 0.10 -0.58
CA LEU A 84 -15.94 0.19 -0.17
C LEU A 84 -15.76 1.11 1.05
N LYS A 85 -16.47 2.24 1.10
CA LYS A 85 -16.46 3.13 2.29
C LYS A 85 -16.93 2.38 3.54
N LEU A 86 -18.01 1.60 3.43
CA LEU A 86 -18.53 0.80 4.54
C LEU A 86 -17.52 -0.27 4.98
N HIS A 87 -16.97 -1.05 4.05
CA HIS A 87 -15.96 -2.07 4.36
C HIS A 87 -14.74 -1.47 5.06
N ARG A 88 -14.24 -0.33 4.56
CA ARG A 88 -13.12 0.39 5.20
C ARG A 88 -13.48 0.84 6.61
N LYS A 89 -14.65 1.46 6.80
CA LYS A 89 -15.10 1.91 8.13
C LYS A 89 -15.23 0.75 9.11
N LEU A 90 -15.77 -0.38 8.67
CA LEU A 90 -15.89 -1.58 9.49
C LEU A 90 -14.50 -2.11 9.90
N ALA A 91 -13.60 -2.31 8.93
CA ALA A 91 -12.24 -2.77 9.20
C ALA A 91 -11.49 -1.84 10.14
N GLU A 92 -11.55 -0.53 9.92
CA GLU A 92 -10.95 0.48 10.79
C GLU A 92 -11.54 0.44 12.22
N THR A 93 -12.85 0.27 12.34
CA THR A 93 -13.52 0.18 13.66
C THR A 93 -13.10 -1.08 14.40
N CYS A 94 -13.05 -2.23 13.72
CA CYS A 94 -12.56 -3.47 14.30
C CYS A 94 -11.11 -3.32 14.76
N LEU A 95 -10.21 -2.83 13.89
CA LEU A 95 -8.79 -2.63 14.22
C LEU A 95 -8.61 -1.71 15.43
N ARG A 96 -9.35 -0.59 15.48
CA ARG A 96 -9.32 0.34 16.60
C ARG A 96 -9.79 -0.31 17.91
N HIS A 97 -10.89 -1.06 17.85
CA HIS A 97 -11.41 -1.78 19.02
C HIS A 97 -10.39 -2.81 19.55
N PHE A 98 -9.68 -3.51 18.66
CA PHE A 98 -8.61 -4.42 19.04
C PHE A 98 -7.39 -3.72 19.63
N SER A 99 -7.03 -2.52 19.14
CA SER A 99 -5.83 -1.79 19.59
C SER A 99 -6.03 -0.94 20.86
N GLU A 100 -7.24 -0.46 21.13
CA GLU A 100 -7.53 0.46 22.24
C GLU A 100 -8.24 -0.23 23.42
N GLY A 101 -8.77 -1.44 23.25
CA GLY A 101 -9.51 -2.18 24.27
C GLY A 101 -8.65 -3.15 25.11
N GLY A 102 -9.31 -3.95 25.96
CA GLY A 102 -8.65 -4.99 26.79
C GLY A 102 -7.94 -6.11 26.01
N GLN A 103 -8.01 -6.08 24.68
CA GLN A 103 -7.29 -6.97 23.77
C GLN A 103 -5.91 -6.42 23.36
N ALA A 104 -5.59 -5.15 23.65
CA ALA A 104 -4.31 -4.56 23.31
C ALA A 104 -3.13 -5.29 23.97
N GLN A 105 -3.30 -5.68 25.24
CA GLN A 105 -2.31 -6.48 25.98
C GLN A 105 -2.12 -7.88 25.38
N SER A 106 -3.18 -8.46 24.81
CA SER A 106 -3.09 -9.73 24.08
C SER A 106 -2.27 -9.58 22.79
N LEU A 107 -2.49 -8.47 22.06
CA LEU A 107 -1.78 -8.16 20.82
C LEU A 107 -0.28 -7.88 21.06
N GLU A 108 0.05 -7.17 22.13
CA GLU A 108 1.44 -6.97 22.58
C GLU A 108 2.08 -8.30 22.98
N GLY A 109 1.37 -9.15 23.74
CA GLY A 109 1.83 -10.47 24.13
C GLY A 109 2.13 -11.37 22.92
N LEU A 110 1.24 -11.40 21.92
CA LEU A 110 1.44 -12.12 20.67
C LEU A 110 2.65 -11.57 19.91
N ALA A 111 2.74 -10.25 19.71
CA ALA A 111 3.87 -9.63 19.01
C ALA A 111 5.21 -9.94 19.70
N LYS A 112 5.23 -9.94 21.03
CA LYS A 112 6.40 -10.31 21.82
C LYS A 112 6.75 -11.79 21.66
N GLY A 113 5.77 -12.69 21.74
CA GLY A 113 5.98 -14.12 21.57
C GLY A 113 6.56 -14.47 20.20
N GLU A 114 5.97 -13.93 19.13
CA GLU A 114 6.47 -14.09 17.75
C GLU A 114 7.88 -13.53 17.58
N ALA A 115 8.19 -12.38 18.22
CA ALA A 115 9.52 -11.79 18.19
C ALA A 115 10.55 -12.64 18.95
N GLU A 116 10.18 -13.21 20.11
CA GLU A 116 11.03 -14.11 20.88
C GLU A 116 11.32 -15.40 20.12
N GLU A 117 10.30 -15.98 19.46
CA GLU A 117 10.45 -17.16 18.60
C GLU A 117 11.34 -16.86 17.40
N LEU A 118 11.16 -15.73 16.73
CA LEU A 118 12.03 -15.29 15.64
C LEU A 118 13.49 -15.14 16.10
N VAL A 119 13.71 -14.51 17.27
CA VAL A 119 15.04 -14.38 17.86
C VAL A 119 15.65 -15.74 18.19
N HIS A 120 14.84 -16.69 18.67
CA HIS A 120 15.29 -18.06 18.90
C HIS A 120 15.72 -18.72 17.59
N TYR A 121 14.91 -18.68 16.53
CA TYR A 121 15.28 -19.22 15.21
C TYR A 121 16.56 -18.61 14.67
N LEU A 122 16.71 -17.28 14.74
CA LEU A 122 17.89 -16.57 14.23
C LEU A 122 19.16 -16.84 15.06
N LYS A 123 19.03 -17.22 16.34
CA LYS A 123 20.16 -17.62 17.20
C LYS A 123 20.52 -19.09 17.07
N VAL A 124 19.55 -19.95 16.73
CA VAL A 124 19.75 -21.39 16.53
C VAL A 124 20.35 -21.69 15.16
N ASP A 125 20.37 -20.73 14.23
CA ASP A 125 21.02 -20.88 12.93
C ASP A 125 22.35 -20.10 12.82
N PRO A 126 23.49 -20.68 13.25
CA PRO A 126 24.75 -20.54 12.54
C PRO A 126 24.83 -21.66 11.49
N ASN A 127 25.71 -21.58 10.49
CA ASN A 127 26.11 -22.72 9.65
C ASN A 127 26.73 -23.89 10.47
N ALA A 128 26.00 -24.48 11.41
CA ALA A 128 26.49 -25.35 12.47
C ALA A 128 25.64 -26.61 12.52
N LYS A 129 25.73 -27.42 11.46
CA LYS A 129 26.38 -28.73 11.49
C LYS A 129 26.66 -29.12 10.04
N GLU A 130 27.93 -29.01 9.68
CA GLU A 130 28.56 -29.37 8.41
C GLU A 130 28.21 -30.79 7.95
N GLY A 131 28.42 -31.07 6.65
CA GLY A 131 28.85 -32.39 6.18
C GLY A 131 27.75 -33.36 5.78
#